data_AF-A0A3C0BC99-F1
#
_entry.id   AF-A0A3C0BC99-F1
#
_cell.length_a   1.000
_cell.length_b   1.000
_cell.length_c   1.000
_cell.angle_alpha   90.00
_cell.angle_beta   90.00
_cell.angle_gamma   90.00
#
_symmetry.space_group_name_H-M   'P 1'
#
loop_
_entity.id
_entity.type
_entity.pdbx_description
1 polymer ?
#
loop_
_entity_poly.entity_id
_entity_poly.type
_entity_poly.pdbx_seq_one_letter_code
_entity_poly.pdbx_strand_id
1 'polypeptide(L)'
;DREGEAISWHLSETLDLKALKTKRIVFHEITKSAIDAAIKHPRSIDMALVDAQQARRVLDRLVGFEISPVLWRKVKPSLSAGRVQSVAVRLIVEREEEIKAFVSSYNYRVTAIFTIPGEK
;
A
#
# COMPACT_ATOMS: atom_id res chain seq x y z
N ASP A 1 3.09 -12.61 3.76
CA ASP A 1 2.67 -11.72 2.65
C ASP A 1 3.73 -11.78 1.55
N ARG A 2 3.51 -11.15 0.39
CA ARG A 2 4.46 -11.22 -0.74
C ARG A 2 5.82 -10.56 -0.43
N GLU A 3 5.86 -9.49 0.37
CA GLU A 3 7.12 -8.83 0.71
C GLU A 3 7.95 -9.68 1.67
N GLY A 4 7.33 -10.25 2.71
CA GLY A 4 8.02 -11.21 3.58
C GLY A 4 8.52 -12.45 2.83
N GLU A 5 7.82 -12.88 1.78
CA GLU A 5 8.26 -14.01 0.97
C GLU A 5 9.48 -13.66 0.09
N ALA A 6 9.47 -12.49 -0.54
CA ALA A 6 10.64 -12.00 -1.28
C ALA A 6 11.88 -11.80 -0.40
N ILE A 7 11.69 -11.33 0.85
CA ILE A 7 12.80 -11.23 1.83
C ILE A 7 13.35 -12.62 2.15
N SER A 8 12.48 -13.59 2.42
CA SER A 8 12.89 -14.97 2.72
C SER A 8 13.66 -15.60 1.56
N TRP A 9 13.20 -15.37 0.33
CA TRP A 9 13.89 -15.79 -0.89
C TRP A 9 15.27 -15.13 -1.04
N HIS A 10 15.35 -13.80 -0.92
CA HIS A 10 16.63 -13.09 -0.98
C HIS A 10 17.63 -13.58 0.08
N LEU A 11 17.19 -13.85 1.31
CA LEU A 11 18.05 -14.43 2.35
C LEU A 11 18.54 -15.83 1.96
N SER A 12 17.65 -16.67 1.41
CA SER A 12 18.01 -18.01 0.96
C SER A 12 19.07 -17.97 -0.15
N GLU A 13 18.88 -17.12 -1.15
CA GLU A 13 19.83 -16.96 -2.26
C GLU A 13 21.16 -16.35 -1.79
N THR A 14 21.12 -15.31 -0.96
CA THR A 14 22.32 -14.58 -0.52
C THR A 14 23.20 -15.43 0.40
N LEU A 15 22.59 -16.32 1.19
CA LEU A 15 23.28 -17.20 2.14
C LEU A 15 23.56 -18.60 1.56
N ASP A 16 23.28 -18.84 0.27
CA ASP A 16 23.41 -20.13 -0.41
C ASP A 16 22.73 -21.29 0.34
N LEU A 17 21.53 -21.04 0.85
CA LEU A 17 20.78 -22.01 1.63
C LEU A 17 20.15 -23.06 0.72
N LYS A 18 20.47 -24.33 0.97
CA LYS A 18 19.86 -25.46 0.24
C LYS A 18 18.37 -25.56 0.55
N ALA A 19 17.52 -25.43 -0.47
CA ALA A 19 16.06 -25.50 -0.34
C ALA A 19 15.55 -26.76 0.40
N LEU A 20 16.24 -27.89 0.27
CA LEU A 20 15.88 -29.14 0.96
C LEU A 20 16.15 -29.12 2.47
N LYS A 21 17.04 -28.24 2.94
CA LYS A 21 17.40 -28.11 4.36
C LYS A 21 16.75 -26.88 5.02
N THR A 22 16.22 -25.97 4.23
CA THR A 22 15.70 -24.70 4.71
C THR A 22 14.18 -24.72 4.71
N LYS A 23 13.61 -24.32 5.85
CA LYS A 23 12.18 -24.34 6.09
C LYS A 23 11.67 -22.93 6.36
N ARG A 24 10.56 -22.56 5.75
CA ARG A 24 9.88 -21.28 5.93
C ARG A 24 8.70 -21.48 6.88
N ILE A 25 8.74 -20.84 8.05
CA ILE A 25 7.58 -20.80 8.95
C ILE A 25 6.73 -19.58 8.64
N VAL A 26 5.40 -19.66 8.77
CA VAL A 26 4.48 -18.53 8.61
C VAL A 26 3.53 -18.50 9.79
N PHE A 27 3.28 -17.31 10.33
CA PHE A 27 2.36 -17.08 11.42
C PHE A 27 1.70 -15.70 11.23
N HIS A 28 0.48 -15.54 11.74
CA HIS A 28 -0.29 -14.30 11.62
C HIS A 28 -0.33 -13.49 12.92
N GLU A 29 0.17 -14.07 14.00
CA GLU A 29 0.25 -13.46 15.32
C GLU A 29 1.51 -13.96 16.04
N ILE A 30 1.98 -13.17 17.01
CA ILE A 30 3.18 -13.48 17.79
C ILE A 30 2.75 -14.00 19.16
N THR A 31 2.26 -15.24 19.18
CA THR A 31 1.87 -15.96 20.40
C THR A 31 2.65 -17.27 20.51
N LYS A 32 2.85 -17.79 21.73
CA LYS A 32 3.61 -19.04 21.94
C LYS A 32 3.02 -20.20 21.14
N SER A 33 1.69 -20.36 21.19
CA SER A 33 0.96 -21.39 20.45
C SER A 33 1.13 -21.26 18.93
N ALA A 34 1.05 -20.04 18.38
CA ALA A 34 1.20 -19.81 16.95
C ALA A 34 2.63 -20.11 16.46
N ILE A 35 3.65 -19.71 17.21
CA ILE A 35 5.05 -20.00 16.87
C ILE A 35 5.34 -21.51 16.96
N ASP A 36 4.89 -22.18 18.03
CA ASP A 36 5.07 -23.62 18.18
C ASP A 36 4.39 -24.40 17.03
N ALA A 37 3.19 -23.96 16.60
CA ALA A 37 2.49 -24.53 15.46
C ALA A 37 3.24 -24.29 14.14
N ALA A 38 3.74 -23.08 13.92
CA ALA A 38 4.46 -22.71 12.70
C ALA A 38 5.79 -23.48 12.54
N ILE A 39 6.48 -23.78 13.65
CA ILE A 39 7.69 -24.62 13.66
C ILE A 39 7.36 -26.08 13.36
N LYS A 40 6.22 -26.59 13.84
CA LYS A 40 5.77 -27.97 13.57
C LYS A 40 5.28 -28.17 12.13
N HIS A 41 4.68 -27.15 11.53
CA HIS A 41 4.13 -27.17 10.18
C HIS A 41 4.81 -26.14 9.26
N PRO A 42 6.12 -26.30 8.99
CA PRO A 42 6.82 -25.42 8.07
C PRO A 42 6.42 -25.68 6.61
N ARG A 43 6.56 -24.65 5.78
CA ARG A 43 6.38 -24.71 4.33
C ARG A 43 7.68 -24.40 3.60
N SER A 44 7.69 -24.57 2.27
CA SER A 44 8.71 -24.02 1.39
C SER A 44 8.43 -22.55 1.07
N ILE A 45 9.42 -21.87 0.51
CA ILE A 45 9.23 -20.53 -0.06
C ILE A 45 8.29 -20.65 -1.25
N ASP A 46 7.29 -19.78 -1.29
CA ASP A 46 6.32 -19.69 -2.37
C ASP A 46 6.84 -18.77 -3.47
N MET A 47 7.35 -19.36 -4.55
CA MET A 47 7.93 -18.62 -5.67
C MET A 47 6.92 -17.74 -6.39
N ALA A 48 5.63 -18.10 -6.44
CA ALA A 48 4.63 -17.26 -7.10
C ALA A 48 4.46 -15.91 -6.37
N LEU A 49 4.57 -15.90 -5.04
CA LEU A 49 4.56 -14.67 -4.25
C LEU A 49 5.83 -13.85 -4.43
N VAL A 50 6.98 -14.51 -4.56
CA VAL A 50 8.27 -13.86 -4.85
C VAL A 50 8.22 -13.17 -6.21
N ASP A 51 7.81 -13.88 -7.25
CA ASP A 51 7.71 -13.37 -8.62
C ASP A 51 6.72 -12.21 -8.69
N ALA A 52 5.59 -12.30 -7.98
CA ALA A 52 4.63 -11.20 -7.90
C ALA A 52 5.23 -9.93 -7.23
N GLN A 53 6.08 -10.10 -6.21
CA GLN A 53 6.78 -8.97 -5.57
C GLN A 53 7.84 -8.37 -6.49
N GLN A 54 8.62 -9.21 -7.18
CA GLN A 54 9.63 -8.78 -8.13
C GLN A 54 9.00 -8.06 -9.32
N ALA A 55 7.91 -8.59 -9.89
CA ALA A 55 7.17 -7.96 -10.97
C ALA A 55 6.69 -6.55 -10.58
N ARG A 56 6.13 -6.39 -9.36
CA ARG A 56 5.78 -5.06 -8.83
C ARG A 56 6.99 -4.14 -8.76
N ARG A 57 8.11 -4.62 -8.22
CA ARG A 57 9.34 -3.83 -8.05
C ARG A 57 9.93 -3.38 -9.39
N VAL A 58 9.95 -4.26 -10.38
CA VAL A 58 10.39 -3.94 -11.75
C VAL A 58 9.45 -2.92 -12.37
N LEU A 59 8.13 -3.10 -12.27
CA LEU A 59 7.16 -2.16 -12.80
C LEU A 59 7.30 -0.76 -12.19
N ASP A 60 7.41 -0.66 -10.87
CA ASP A 60 7.60 0.61 -10.17
C ASP A 60 8.93 1.28 -10.60
N ARG A 61 9.98 0.49 -10.84
CA ARG A 61 11.27 0.98 -11.36
C ARG A 61 11.15 1.50 -12.79
N LEU A 62 10.47 0.78 -13.68
CA LEU A 62 10.27 1.23 -15.07
C LEU A 62 9.55 2.58 -15.11
N VAL A 63 8.46 2.73 -14.35
CA VAL A 63 7.74 4.01 -14.28
C VAL A 63 8.63 5.13 -13.74
N GLY A 64 9.36 4.88 -12.65
CA GLY A 64 10.25 5.87 -12.06
C GLY A 64 11.37 6.30 -12.99
N PHE A 65 12.03 5.36 -13.66
CA PHE A 65 13.20 5.65 -14.51
C PHE A 65 12.81 6.22 -15.88
N GLU A 66 11.72 5.77 -16.49
CA GLU A 66 11.31 6.22 -17.82
C GLU A 66 10.56 7.57 -17.78
N ILE A 67 9.69 7.78 -16.77
CA ILE A 67 8.83 8.97 -16.74
C ILE A 67 9.50 10.16 -16.04
N SER A 68 10.35 9.94 -15.02
CA SER A 68 10.99 11.06 -14.30
C SER A 68 11.81 12.00 -15.21
N PRO A 69 12.59 11.52 -16.20
CA PRO A 69 13.29 12.39 -17.16
C PRO A 69 12.36 13.27 -18.01
N VAL A 70 11.12 12.83 -18.24
CA VAL A 70 10.11 13.65 -18.92
C VAL A 70 9.67 14.79 -18.01
N LEU A 71 9.40 14.50 -16.73
CA LEU A 71 9.03 15.51 -15.73
C LEU A 71 10.12 16.57 -15.53
N TRP A 72 11.40 16.16 -15.55
CA TRP A 72 12.52 17.10 -15.42
C TRP A 72 12.58 18.09 -16.57
N ARG A 73 12.35 17.62 -17.80
CA ARG A 73 12.37 18.47 -19.00
C ARG A 73 11.13 19.36 -19.14
N LYS A 74 9.98 18.94 -18.61
CA LYS A 74 8.68 19.60 -18.87
C LYS A 74 8.12 20.37 -17.69
N VAL A 75 8.53 20.08 -16.46
CA VAL A 75 7.95 20.67 -15.25
C VAL A 75 9.03 21.28 -14.36
N LYS A 76 9.84 20.43 -13.71
CA LYS A 76 10.90 20.88 -12.80
C LYS A 76 11.93 19.76 -12.60
N PRO A 77 13.24 20.09 -12.56
CA PRO A 77 14.27 19.13 -12.18
C PRO A 77 13.98 18.48 -10.82
N SER A 78 14.42 17.23 -10.65
CA SER A 78 14.32 16.45 -9.41
C SER A 78 12.90 16.03 -8.99
N LEU A 79 11.91 16.14 -9.88
CA LEU A 79 10.60 15.52 -9.65
C LEU A 79 10.66 14.01 -9.93
N SER A 80 9.98 13.22 -9.11
CA SER A 80 9.84 11.78 -9.31
C SER A 80 8.46 11.45 -9.87
N ALA A 81 8.43 10.57 -10.87
CA ALA A 81 7.22 9.91 -11.30
C ALA A 81 7.00 8.65 -10.44
N GLY A 82 5.76 8.42 -10.01
CA GLY A 82 5.42 7.24 -9.21
C GLY A 82 4.11 6.64 -9.67
N ARG A 83 4.11 5.35 -10.04
CA ARG A 83 2.93 4.67 -10.62
C ARG A 83 1.66 4.85 -9.80
N VAL A 84 1.76 4.69 -8.48
CA VAL A 84 0.62 4.84 -7.55
C VAL A 84 0.51 6.26 -7.02
N GLN A 85 1.65 6.89 -6.72
CA GLN A 85 1.70 8.24 -6.13
C GLN A 85 1.08 9.29 -7.05
N SER A 86 1.33 9.22 -8.36
CA SER A 86 0.76 10.16 -9.33
C SER A 86 -0.77 10.07 -9.40
N VAL A 87 -1.34 8.87 -9.25
CA VAL A 87 -2.80 8.69 -9.20
C VAL A 87 -3.38 9.23 -7.90
N ALA A 88 -2.72 8.99 -6.76
CA ALA A 88 -3.16 9.53 -5.47
C ALA A 88 -3.15 11.07 -5.47
N VAL A 89 -2.09 11.69 -6.02
CA VAL A 89 -2.01 13.15 -6.17
C VAL A 89 -3.12 13.67 -7.09
N ARG A 90 -3.41 12.96 -8.19
CA ARG A 90 -4.51 13.33 -9.10
C ARG A 90 -5.85 13.42 -8.36
N LEU A 91 -6.20 12.45 -7.51
CA LEU A 91 -7.46 12.50 -6.74
C LEU A 91 -7.56 13.73 -5.84
N ILE A 92 -6.45 14.15 -5.23
CA ILE A 92 -6.40 15.36 -4.41
C ILE A 92 -6.59 16.61 -5.26
N VAL A 93 -5.93 16.67 -6.43
CA VAL A 93 -6.05 17.79 -7.36
C VAL A 93 -7.49 17.90 -7.89
N GLU A 94 -8.12 16.79 -8.27
CA GLU A 94 -9.52 16.77 -8.73
C GLU A 94 -10.48 17.30 -7.64
N ARG A 95 -10.30 16.89 -6.38
CA ARG A 95 -11.09 17.44 -5.27
C ARG A 95 -10.84 18.94 -5.05
N GLU A 96 -9.60 19.38 -5.17
CA GLU A 96 -9.26 20.80 -5.03
C GLU A 96 -9.89 21.64 -6.15
N GLU A 97 -9.97 21.10 -7.37
CA GLU A 97 -10.67 21.72 -8.49
C GLU A 97 -12.19 21.81 -8.24
N GLU A 98 -12.81 20.76 -7.70
CA GLU A 98 -14.21 20.77 -7.27
C GLU A 98 -14.49 21.88 -6.24
N ILE A 99 -13.60 22.04 -5.25
CA ILE A 99 -13.71 23.07 -4.22
C ILE A 99 -13.58 24.48 -4.84
N LYS A 100 -12.62 24.67 -5.75
CA LYS A 100 -12.44 25.96 -6.44
C LYS A 100 -13.60 26.32 -7.35
N ALA A 101 -14.24 25.33 -7.96
CA ALA A 101 -15.42 25.51 -8.81
C ALA A 101 -16.73 25.65 -8.01
N PHE A 102 -16.71 25.43 -6.69
CA PHE A 102 -17.89 25.51 -5.87
C PHE A 102 -18.42 26.94 -5.76
N VAL A 103 -19.64 27.17 -6.26
CA VAL A 103 -20.37 28.43 -6.12
C VAL A 103 -21.28 28.33 -4.90
N SER A 104 -20.96 29.07 -3.84
CA SER A 104 -21.73 29.03 -2.59
C SER A 104 -23.14 29.59 -2.79
N SER A 105 -24.15 28.86 -2.32
CA SER A 105 -25.54 29.33 -2.22
C SER A 105 -25.95 29.49 -0.76
N TYR A 106 -26.72 30.54 -0.46
CA TYR A 106 -27.28 30.74 0.88
C TYR A 106 -28.61 29.99 1.03
N ASN A 107 -28.85 29.42 2.21
CA ASN A 107 -30.17 28.95 2.63
C ASN A 107 -30.40 29.32 4.10
N TYR A 108 -31.68 29.47 4.47
CA TYR A 108 -32.08 29.77 5.83
C TYR A 108 -32.73 28.54 6.44
N ARG A 109 -32.39 28.22 7.70
CA ARG A 109 -32.99 27.13 8.46
C ARG A 109 -33.47 27.67 9.80
N VAL A 110 -34.75 27.44 10.12
CA VAL A 110 -35.30 27.71 11.45
C VAL A 110 -35.38 26.40 12.21
N THR A 111 -34.83 26.37 13.41
CA THR A 111 -34.90 25.23 14.33
C THR A 111 -35.64 25.67 15.58
N ALA A 112 -36.63 24.90 16.03
CA ALA A 112 -37.36 25.15 17.27
C ALA A 112 -37.38 23.88 18.11
N ILE A 113 -37.18 24.03 19.42
CA ILE A 113 -37.35 22.97 20.41
C ILE A 113 -38.71 23.21 21.05
N PHE A 114 -39.64 22.29 20.84
CA PHE A 114 -40.96 22.33 21.45
C PHE A 114 -40.97 21.40 22.66
N THR A 115 -41.27 21.93 23.83
CA THR A 115 -41.52 21.14 25.03
C THR A 115 -43.02 20.83 25.13
N ILE A 116 -43.36 19.58 25.40
CA ILE A 116 -44.73 19.20 25.72
C ILE A 116 -44.99 19.57 27.18
N PRO A 117 -46.07 20.30 27.51
CA PRO A 117 -46.42 20.55 28.89
C PRO A 117 -46.83 19.23 29.57
N GLY A 118 -45.93 18.60 30.35
CA GLY A 118 -46.28 17.46 31.20
C GLY A 118 -45.25 16.34 31.40
N GLU A 119 -44.14 16.27 30.67
CA GLU A 119 -43.09 15.27 30.94
C GLU A 119 -41.99 15.86 31.83
N LYS A 120 -41.79 15.23 32.99
CA LYS A 120 -40.60 15.35 33.84
C LYS A 120 -39.49 14.44 33.33
#